data_AF-A0A433NQK1-F1
#
_entry.id   AF-A0A433NQK1-F1
#
_cell.length_a   1.000
_cell.length_b   1.000
_cell.length_c   1.000
_cell.angle_alpha   90.00
_cell.angle_beta   90.00
_cell.angle_gamma   90.00
#
_symmetry.space_group_name_H-M   'P 1'
#
loop_
_entity.id
_entity.type
_entity.pdbx_description
1 polymer ?
#
loop_
_entity_poly.entity_id
_entity_poly.type
_entity_poly.pdbx_seq_one_letter_code
_entity_poly.pdbx_strand_id
1 'polypeptide(L)'
;MIPRLALVSIFILAITVALASKTYAQSSDTCTFSQTSSGELVGDGGTVPTQLVSFSTSGGSPTQISVNCKEPVNLSVSEPIQIAGPAFNPVSSLVTVETGYGGSTNSRGSSPLPLPVGTTPLVINLFIDKGSLLAPGNYRYGIKFTIVP
;
A
#
# COMPACT_ATOMS: atom_id res chain seq x y z
N MET A 1 -12.70 66.29 7.37
CA MET A 1 -13.15 64.93 7.71
C MET A 1 -12.62 63.96 6.65
N ILE A 2 -11.77 63.02 7.09
CA ILE A 2 -11.23 61.81 6.42
C ILE A 2 -12.38 60.75 6.37
N PRO A 3 -12.42 59.64 5.56
CA PRO A 3 -11.35 58.92 4.83
C PRO A 3 -11.66 58.56 3.35
N ARG A 4 -10.65 58.40 2.47
CA ARG A 4 -9.94 57.14 2.09
C ARG A 4 -10.85 55.95 1.75
N LEU A 5 -10.85 55.53 0.49
CA LEU A 5 -11.07 54.13 0.11
C LEU A 5 -10.32 53.84 -1.19
N ALA A 6 -9.09 53.35 -1.02
CA ALA A 6 -8.32 52.69 -2.06
C ALA A 6 -8.84 51.25 -2.18
N LEU A 7 -9.31 50.85 -3.35
CA LEU A 7 -9.77 49.49 -3.60
C LEU A 7 -8.60 48.68 -4.16
N VAL A 8 -7.92 47.95 -3.27
CA VAL A 8 -6.85 47.02 -3.60
C VAL A 8 -7.49 45.64 -3.81
N SER A 9 -7.64 45.22 -5.06
CA SER A 9 -8.04 43.85 -5.39
C SER A 9 -6.83 42.93 -5.35
N ILE A 10 -6.74 42.12 -4.29
CA ILE A 10 -5.70 41.11 -4.10
C ILE A 10 -6.05 39.88 -4.94
N PHE A 11 -5.16 39.52 -5.87
CA PHE A 11 -5.15 38.26 -6.59
C PHE A 11 -4.70 37.14 -5.63
N ILE A 12 -5.57 36.20 -5.29
CA ILE A 12 -5.17 34.97 -4.60
C ILE A 12 -5.07 33.86 -5.63
N LEU A 13 -3.87 33.66 -6.17
CA LEU A 13 -3.53 32.46 -6.93
C LEU A 13 -3.31 31.31 -5.92
N ALA A 14 -4.33 30.49 -5.70
CA ALA A 14 -4.17 29.25 -4.95
C ALA A 14 -3.43 28.23 -5.82
N ILE A 15 -2.12 28.13 -5.64
CA ILE A 15 -1.33 27.03 -6.20
C ILE A 15 -1.59 25.81 -5.33
N THR A 16 -2.51 24.94 -5.74
CA THR A 16 -2.62 23.60 -5.16
C THR A 16 -1.44 22.76 -5.64
N VAL A 17 -0.36 22.74 -4.86
CA VAL A 17 0.72 21.77 -5.05
C VAL A 17 0.18 20.42 -4.60
N ALA A 18 -0.32 19.63 -5.55
CA ALA A 18 -0.62 18.22 -5.34
C ALA A 18 0.71 17.49 -5.11
N LEU A 19 1.08 17.30 -3.85
CA LEU A 19 2.17 16.42 -3.44
C LEU A 19 1.77 14.98 -3.79
N ALA A 20 2.16 14.53 -4.98
CA ALA A 20 2.15 13.13 -5.34
C ALA A 20 2.95 12.36 -4.28
N SER A 21 2.24 11.59 -3.45
CA SER A 21 2.86 10.79 -2.39
C SER A 21 3.64 9.67 -3.07
N LYS A 22 4.94 9.87 -3.28
CA LYS A 22 5.85 8.81 -3.70
C LYS A 22 5.92 7.78 -2.57
N THR A 23 5.45 6.57 -2.85
CA THR A 23 5.66 5.40 -2.00
C THR A 23 7.18 5.18 -1.88
N TYR A 24 7.74 5.34 -0.68
CA TYR A 24 9.16 5.10 -0.43
C TYR A 24 9.38 3.60 -0.17
N ALA A 25 9.92 2.90 -1.18
CA ALA A 25 10.56 1.62 -0.92
C ALA A 25 11.95 1.92 -0.34
N GLN A 26 12.17 1.63 0.95
CA GLN A 26 13.50 1.77 1.55
C GLN A 26 14.39 0.62 1.05
N SER A 27 15.44 0.97 0.30
CA SER A 27 16.47 0.03 -0.13
C SER A 27 17.36 -0.34 1.05
N SER A 28 17.64 -1.63 1.22
CA SER A 28 18.77 -2.12 2.01
C SER A 28 19.99 -2.23 1.10
N ASP A 29 21.21 -2.18 1.65
CA ASP A 29 22.43 -2.42 0.87
C ASP A 29 22.44 -3.79 0.17
N THR A 30 21.65 -4.73 0.71
CA THR A 30 21.47 -6.10 0.24
C THR A 30 20.45 -6.23 -0.90
N CYS A 31 19.29 -5.57 -0.79
CA CYS A 31 18.21 -5.65 -1.77
C CYS A 31 17.63 -4.28 -2.12
N THR A 32 17.37 -4.10 -3.40
CA THR A 32 16.68 -2.93 -3.95
C THR A 32 15.26 -3.31 -4.36
N PHE A 33 14.33 -2.38 -4.14
CA PHE A 33 12.91 -2.58 -4.39
C PHE A 33 12.46 -1.58 -5.44
N SER A 34 11.77 -2.06 -6.47
CA SER A 34 11.20 -1.23 -7.53
C SER A 34 9.72 -1.54 -7.68
N GLN A 35 8.88 -0.52 -7.58
CA GLN A 35 7.45 -0.70 -7.73
C GLN A 35 7.07 -0.64 -9.21
N THR A 36 6.45 -1.69 -9.71
CA THR A 36 5.95 -1.78 -11.10
C THR A 36 4.51 -1.29 -11.19
N SER A 37 3.66 -1.66 -10.22
CA SER A 37 2.26 -1.24 -10.11
C SER A 37 1.85 -1.08 -8.64
N SER A 38 1.07 -0.04 -8.31
CA SER A 38 0.61 0.26 -6.94
C SER A 38 -0.55 -0.59 -6.45
N GLY A 39 -1.15 -1.41 -7.31
CA GLY A 39 -2.40 -2.12 -7.03
C GLY A 39 -3.60 -1.19 -6.82
N GLU A 40 -4.77 -1.79 -6.69
CA GLU A 40 -6.05 -1.13 -6.43
C GLU A 40 -6.87 -1.96 -5.43
N LEU A 41 -7.32 -1.29 -4.37
CA LEU A 41 -8.22 -1.86 -3.38
C LEU A 41 -9.67 -1.56 -3.77
N VAL A 42 -10.52 -2.57 -3.69
CA VAL A 42 -11.95 -2.46 -3.92
C VAL A 42 -12.72 -3.00 -2.72
N GLY A 43 -13.93 -2.48 -2.53
CA GLY A 43 -14.84 -3.01 -1.52
C GLY A 43 -15.38 -4.38 -1.95
N ASP A 44 -15.24 -5.39 -1.09
CA ASP A 44 -15.81 -6.72 -1.32
C ASP A 44 -17.11 -6.90 -0.53
N GLY A 45 -18.09 -7.59 -1.13
CA GLY A 45 -19.43 -7.78 -0.57
C GLY A 45 -20.55 -6.89 -1.13
N GLY A 46 -20.34 -6.23 -2.29
CA GLY A 46 -21.38 -5.50 -3.01
C GLY A 46 -21.59 -4.06 -2.56
N THR A 47 -22.86 -3.62 -2.44
CA THR A 47 -23.21 -2.19 -2.18
C THR A 47 -22.84 -1.70 -0.78
N VAL A 48 -22.63 -2.62 0.16
CA VAL A 48 -22.30 -2.35 1.56
C VAL A 48 -21.13 -3.23 1.99
N PRO A 49 -19.92 -2.95 1.48
CA PRO A 49 -18.76 -3.79 1.71
C PRO A 49 -18.27 -3.66 3.16
N THR A 50 -17.82 -4.78 3.73
CA THR A 50 -17.11 -4.80 5.03
C THR A 50 -15.61 -5.00 4.87
N GLN A 51 -15.18 -5.37 3.65
CA GLN A 51 -13.83 -5.78 3.33
C GLN A 51 -13.25 -4.91 2.22
N LEU A 52 -11.93 -4.67 2.30
CA LEU A 52 -11.12 -4.10 1.23
C LEU A 52 -10.18 -5.19 0.74
N VAL A 53 -10.21 -5.48 -0.55
CA VAL A 53 -9.37 -6.50 -1.17
C VAL A 53 -8.71 -5.98 -2.43
N SER A 54 -7.53 -6.52 -2.76
CA SER A 54 -6.84 -6.23 -4.03
C SER A 54 -6.98 -7.36 -5.06
N PHE A 55 -7.82 -8.36 -4.77
CA PHE A 55 -7.95 -9.54 -5.63
C PHE A 55 -8.62 -9.17 -6.96
N SER A 56 -8.06 -9.66 -8.07
CA SER A 56 -8.63 -9.47 -9.40
C SER A 56 -10.04 -10.06 -9.54
N THR A 57 -10.35 -11.13 -8.80
CA THR A 57 -11.68 -11.76 -8.77
C THR A 57 -12.77 -10.86 -8.20
N SER A 58 -12.40 -9.92 -7.33
CA SER A 58 -13.34 -8.96 -6.73
C SER A 58 -13.33 -7.60 -7.47
N GLY A 59 -12.58 -7.49 -8.58
CA GLY A 59 -12.42 -6.27 -9.37
C GLY A 59 -11.27 -5.36 -8.92
N GLY A 60 -10.47 -5.78 -7.94
CA GLY A 60 -9.26 -5.07 -7.51
C GLY A 60 -8.06 -5.40 -8.39
N SER A 61 -6.89 -4.89 -8.02
CA SER A 61 -5.64 -5.31 -8.65
C SER A 61 -4.49 -5.43 -7.63
N PRO A 62 -3.67 -6.51 -7.70
CA PRO A 62 -2.55 -6.67 -6.80
C PRO A 62 -1.45 -5.63 -7.06
N THR A 63 -0.71 -5.30 -6.02
CA THR A 63 0.52 -4.54 -6.13
C THR A 63 1.59 -5.42 -6.75
N GLN A 64 2.37 -4.88 -7.68
CA GLN A 64 3.48 -5.60 -8.31
C GLN A 64 4.77 -4.84 -8.09
N ILE A 65 5.77 -5.54 -7.58
CA ILE A 65 7.12 -4.99 -7.37
C ILE A 65 8.17 -5.97 -7.89
N SER A 66 9.38 -5.48 -8.15
CA SER A 66 10.55 -6.31 -8.39
C SER A 66 11.59 -6.04 -7.31
N VAL A 67 12.09 -7.12 -6.71
CA VAL A 67 13.14 -7.08 -5.68
C VAL A 67 14.41 -7.63 -6.27
N ASN A 68 15.48 -6.83 -6.30
CA ASN A 68 16.78 -7.25 -6.79
C ASN A 68 17.77 -7.35 -5.63
N CYS A 69 18.21 -8.58 -5.32
CA CYS A 69 19.08 -8.90 -4.20
C CYS A 69 20.48 -9.34 -4.67
N LYS A 70 21.52 -8.92 -3.93
CA LYS A 70 22.92 -9.27 -4.24
C LYS A 70 23.38 -10.61 -3.64
N GLU A 71 22.65 -11.09 -2.65
CA GLU A 71 22.84 -12.37 -1.96
C GLU A 71 21.47 -13.00 -1.67
N PRO A 72 21.38 -14.31 -1.38
CA PRO A 72 20.12 -14.92 -0.97
C PRO A 72 19.62 -14.30 0.35
N VAL A 73 18.34 -13.96 0.43
CA VAL A 73 17.74 -13.35 1.62
C VAL A 73 16.41 -14.01 1.98
N ASN A 74 15.99 -13.82 3.23
CA ASN A 74 14.66 -14.16 3.69
C ASN A 74 13.83 -12.88 3.88
N LEU A 75 12.71 -12.76 3.18
CA LEU A 75 11.86 -11.58 3.23
C LEU A 75 10.64 -11.82 4.12
N SER A 76 10.47 -11.00 5.15
CA SER A 76 9.24 -10.94 5.94
C SER A 76 8.44 -9.70 5.55
N VAL A 77 7.11 -9.79 5.66
CA VAL A 77 6.17 -8.73 5.32
C VAL A 77 5.29 -8.39 6.52
N SER A 78 5.07 -7.10 6.75
CA SER A 78 4.19 -6.63 7.83
C SER A 78 2.71 -6.84 7.51
N GLU A 79 1.85 -6.62 8.51
CA GLU A 79 0.43 -6.36 8.28
C GLU A 79 0.22 -5.08 7.43
N PRO A 80 -0.95 -4.93 6.75
CA PRO A 80 -1.28 -3.70 6.04
C PRO A 80 -1.35 -2.51 6.99
N ILE A 81 -0.63 -1.45 6.67
CA ILE A 81 -0.58 -0.20 7.45
C ILE A 81 -1.46 0.82 6.73
N GLN A 82 -2.51 1.31 7.39
CA GLN A 82 -3.35 2.35 6.81
C GLN A 82 -2.58 3.68 6.73
N ILE A 83 -2.53 4.26 5.52
CA ILE A 83 -1.83 5.51 5.22
C ILE A 83 -2.84 6.66 5.02
N ALA A 84 -4.03 6.36 4.47
CA ALA A 84 -5.08 7.36 4.27
C ALA A 84 -6.49 6.75 4.25
N GLY A 85 -7.49 7.63 4.29
CA GLY A 85 -8.91 7.28 4.27
C GLY A 85 -9.54 7.22 5.66
N PRO A 86 -10.83 6.84 5.76
CA PRO A 86 -11.50 6.67 7.04
C PRO A 86 -10.80 5.63 7.92
N ALA A 87 -10.33 6.02 9.11
CA ALA A 87 -9.62 5.10 10.00
C ALA A 87 -10.56 4.05 10.60
N PHE A 88 -10.09 2.80 10.70
CA PHE A 88 -10.73 1.76 11.49
C PHE A 88 -9.72 0.72 11.95
N ASN A 89 -10.08 -0.02 13.01
CA ASN A 89 -9.31 -1.17 13.46
C ASN A 89 -9.87 -2.42 12.76
N PRO A 90 -9.10 -3.10 11.91
CA PRO A 90 -9.57 -4.32 11.25
C PRO A 90 -9.72 -5.46 12.25
N VAL A 91 -10.74 -6.31 12.04
CA VAL A 91 -10.87 -7.60 12.73
C VAL A 91 -9.93 -8.64 12.14
N SER A 92 -9.56 -8.48 10.87
CA SER A 92 -8.59 -9.31 10.17
C SER A 92 -7.86 -8.48 9.12
N SER A 93 -6.54 -8.67 9.00
CA SER A 93 -5.75 -8.05 7.94
C SER A 93 -4.64 -8.98 7.47
N LEU A 94 -4.59 -9.23 6.17
CA LEU A 94 -3.67 -10.16 5.55
C LEU A 94 -2.95 -9.49 4.38
N VAL A 95 -1.66 -9.77 4.28
CA VAL A 95 -0.81 -9.53 3.11
C VAL A 95 -0.36 -10.89 2.63
N THR A 96 -0.63 -11.19 1.37
CA THR A 96 -0.09 -12.36 0.68
C THR A 96 0.93 -11.87 -0.34
N VAL A 97 2.14 -12.42 -0.28
CA VAL A 97 3.23 -12.12 -1.21
C VAL A 97 3.56 -13.38 -1.98
N GLU A 98 3.44 -13.31 -3.30
CA GLU A 98 3.65 -14.43 -4.20
C GLU A 98 4.82 -14.13 -5.15
N THR A 99 5.54 -15.19 -5.50
CA THR A 99 6.62 -15.22 -6.50
C THR A 99 6.30 -16.30 -7.52
N GLY A 100 7.08 -16.36 -8.61
CA GLY A 100 7.01 -17.48 -9.56
C GLY A 100 7.33 -18.87 -8.97
N TYR A 101 7.85 -18.94 -7.74
CA TYR A 101 8.35 -20.17 -7.11
C TYR A 101 7.63 -20.56 -5.81
N GLY A 102 6.68 -19.73 -5.33
CA GLY A 102 5.98 -19.93 -4.07
C GLY A 102 5.49 -18.61 -3.45
N GLY A 103 4.82 -18.67 -2.31
CA GLY A 103 4.27 -17.51 -1.63
C GLY A 103 4.43 -17.55 -0.11
N SER A 104 4.27 -16.39 0.53
CA SER A 104 4.27 -16.22 1.98
C SER A 104 3.17 -15.22 2.38
N THR A 105 2.74 -15.30 3.64
CA THR A 105 1.74 -14.41 4.22
C THR A 105 2.34 -13.63 5.39
N ASN A 106 1.71 -12.54 5.83
CA ASN A 106 2.06 -11.83 7.08
C ASN A 106 1.49 -12.51 8.36
N SER A 107 0.82 -13.66 8.24
CA SER A 107 0.16 -14.31 9.37
C SER A 107 1.17 -14.76 10.43
N ARG A 108 0.86 -14.63 11.73
CA ARG A 108 1.74 -15.15 12.81
C ARG A 108 2.13 -16.61 12.56
N GLY A 109 3.44 -16.85 12.42
CA GLY A 109 3.99 -18.18 12.17
C GLY A 109 4.25 -18.51 10.68
N SER A 110 4.01 -17.57 9.77
CA SER A 110 4.45 -17.72 8.38
C SER A 110 5.97 -17.70 8.28
N SER A 111 6.52 -18.59 7.46
CA SER A 111 7.94 -18.58 7.15
C SER A 111 8.27 -17.37 6.29
N PRO A 112 9.40 -16.68 6.55
CA PRO A 112 9.93 -15.70 5.63
C PRO A 112 10.04 -16.26 4.21
N LEU A 113 9.80 -15.42 3.21
CA LEU A 113 9.87 -15.77 1.81
C LEU A 113 11.34 -15.78 1.35
N PRO A 114 11.92 -16.95 1.00
CA PRO A 114 13.29 -16.99 0.51
C PRO A 114 13.36 -16.37 -0.89
N LEU A 115 14.31 -15.46 -1.09
CA LEU A 115 14.61 -14.84 -2.38
C LEU A 115 16.04 -15.18 -2.81
N PRO A 116 16.24 -15.66 -4.05
CA PRO A 116 17.57 -15.90 -4.57
C PRO A 116 18.28 -14.59 -4.93
N VAL A 117 19.57 -14.71 -5.29
CA VAL A 117 20.32 -13.64 -5.94
C VAL A 117 19.64 -13.25 -7.25
N GLY A 118 19.64 -11.95 -7.55
CA GLY A 118 19.07 -11.39 -8.77
C GLY A 118 17.68 -10.81 -8.56
N THR A 119 16.95 -10.63 -9.66
CA THR A 119 15.65 -9.97 -9.67
C THR A 119 14.53 -10.99 -9.53
N THR A 120 13.73 -10.85 -8.47
CA THR A 120 12.52 -11.64 -8.23
C THR A 120 11.29 -10.74 -8.31
N PRO A 121 10.33 -11.01 -9.23
CA PRO A 121 9.06 -10.31 -9.26
C PRO A 121 8.18 -10.80 -8.11
N LEU A 122 7.54 -9.86 -7.40
CA LEU A 122 6.58 -10.14 -6.34
C LEU A 122 5.20 -9.61 -6.72
N VAL A 123 4.18 -10.43 -6.49
CA VAL A 123 2.76 -10.07 -6.56
C VAL A 123 2.24 -10.02 -5.14
N ILE A 124 1.63 -8.90 -4.77
CA ILE A 124 1.22 -8.63 -3.39
C ILE A 124 -0.29 -8.41 -3.39
N ASN A 125 -0.99 -9.24 -2.64
CA ASN A 125 -2.40 -9.08 -2.38
C ASN A 125 -2.65 -8.61 -0.94
N LEU A 126 -3.65 -7.76 -0.79
CA LEU A 126 -4.12 -7.25 0.49
C LEU A 126 -5.56 -7.70 0.72
N PHE A 127 -5.85 -8.06 1.96
CA PHE A 127 -7.19 -8.31 2.47
C PHE A 127 -7.32 -7.60 3.82
N ILE A 128 -8.32 -6.74 3.97
CA ILE A 128 -8.58 -6.00 5.20
C ILE A 128 -10.07 -6.11 5.51
N ASP A 129 -10.42 -6.73 6.63
CA ASP A 129 -11.81 -6.85 7.09
C ASP A 129 -12.05 -5.95 8.30
N LYS A 130 -13.03 -5.05 8.19
CA LYS A 130 -13.48 -4.21 9.31
C LYS A 130 -14.40 -4.97 10.27
N GLY A 131 -15.02 -6.07 9.84
CA GLY A 131 -16.06 -6.80 10.57
C GLY A 131 -17.40 -6.05 10.65
N SER A 132 -17.48 -4.88 10.03
CA SER A 132 -18.68 -4.04 9.93
C SER A 132 -18.58 -3.18 8.67
N LEU A 133 -19.66 -2.49 8.31
CA LEU A 133 -19.72 -1.71 7.07
C LEU A 133 -18.60 -0.67 6.98
N LEU A 134 -17.93 -0.63 5.83
CA LEU A 134 -16.95 0.40 5.51
C LEU A 134 -17.65 1.76 5.36
N ALA A 135 -16.97 2.81 5.82
CA ALA A 135 -17.44 4.16 5.54
C ALA A 135 -17.10 4.48 4.07
N PRO A 136 -17.94 5.23 3.34
CA PRO A 136 -17.55 5.71 2.02
C PRO A 136 -16.26 6.53 2.08
N GLY A 137 -15.29 6.22 1.22
CA GLY A 137 -14.03 6.97 1.15
C GLY A 137 -12.94 6.27 0.35
N ASN A 138 -11.86 7.02 0.07
CA ASN A 138 -10.68 6.50 -0.61
C ASN A 138 -9.67 6.01 0.43
N TYR A 139 -9.46 4.70 0.48
CA TYR A 139 -8.55 4.05 1.41
C TYR A 139 -7.18 3.84 0.77
N ARG A 140 -6.11 4.06 1.53
CA ARG A 140 -4.74 3.76 1.08
C ARG A 140 -4.01 2.98 2.17
N TYR A 141 -3.37 1.90 1.77
CA TYR A 141 -2.55 1.07 2.65
C TYR A 141 -1.15 0.93 2.08
N GLY A 142 -0.18 0.74 2.96
CA GLY A 142 1.17 0.31 2.62
C GLY A 142 1.56 -0.91 3.41
N ILE A 143 2.72 -1.46 3.09
CA ILE A 143 3.32 -2.59 3.78
C ILE A 143 4.80 -2.31 3.97
N LYS A 144 5.40 -2.98 4.95
CA LYS A 144 6.85 -2.94 5.17
C LYS A 144 7.45 -4.31 4.92
N PHE A 145 8.51 -4.33 4.14
CA PHE A 145 9.37 -5.49 4.00
C PHE A 145 10.53 -5.42 4.98
N THR A 146 10.89 -6.57 5.55
CA THR A 146 12.03 -6.73 6.45
C THR A 146 12.87 -7.89 5.98
N ILE A 147 14.17 -7.67 5.80
CA ILE A 147 15.13 -8.74 5.53
C ILE A 147 15.45 -9.40 6.87
N VAL A 148 15.21 -10.70 6.95
CA VAL A 148 15.49 -11.53 8.13
C VAL A 148 16.84 -12.21 7.92
N PRO A 149 17.74 -12.22 8.94
CA PRO A 149 19.00 -12.95 8.91
C PRO A 149 18.82 -14.46 8.66
#